data_AF-A0A2N0MLD0-F1
#
_entry.id   AF-A0A2N0MLD0-F1
#
_cell.length_a   1.000
_cell.length_b   1.000
_cell.length_c   1.000
_cell.angle_alpha   90.00
_cell.angle_beta   90.00
_cell.angle_gamma   90.00
#
_symmetry.space_group_name_H-M   'P 1'
#
loop_
_entity.id
_entity.type
_entity.pdbx_description
1 polymer ?
#
loop_
_entity_poly.entity_id
_entity_poly.type
_entity_poly.pdbx_seq_one_letter_code
_entity_poly.pdbx_strand_id
1 'polypeptide(L)'
;MPLQPSNTDITVVQTCGVCNFEIDSYTVKLDNLMLVSKEQIWCPKCQASRPEVRVVAGRRDAVTKEQASYPKSVPAASNFPPQSRQSG
;
A
#
# COMPACT_ATOMS: atom_id res chain seq x y z
N MET A 1 18.87 26.93 10.75
CA MET A 1 17.88 25.83 10.65
C MET A 1 16.91 26.21 9.54
N PRO A 2 16.73 25.42 8.47
CA PRO A 2 15.69 25.75 7.50
C PRO A 2 14.33 25.58 8.17
N LEU A 3 13.47 26.59 8.03
CA LEU A 3 12.08 26.54 8.45
C LEU A 3 11.43 25.37 7.69
N GLN A 4 11.07 24.32 8.42
CA GLN A 4 10.26 23.24 7.86
C GLN A 4 8.94 23.88 7.39
N PRO A 5 8.46 23.60 6.16
CA PRO A 5 7.18 24.12 5.72
C PRO A 5 6.13 23.56 6.68
N SER A 6 5.63 24.45 7.54
CA SER A 6 4.47 24.21 8.36
C SER A 6 3.33 23.88 7.40
N ASN A 7 2.92 22.61 7.44
CA ASN A 7 1.69 22.11 6.85
C ASN A 7 1.72 21.83 5.33
N THR A 8 2.37 20.72 4.97
CA THR A 8 2.35 20.18 3.59
C THR A 8 0.96 19.62 3.26
N ASP A 9 0.45 19.95 2.08
CA ASP A 9 -0.79 19.38 1.57
C ASP A 9 -0.56 17.96 1.03
N ILE A 10 -1.41 17.02 1.44
CA ILE A 10 -1.35 15.60 1.09
C ILE A 10 -2.66 15.21 0.40
N THR A 11 -2.56 14.64 -0.79
CA THR A 11 -3.72 14.07 -1.48
C THR A 11 -4.01 12.67 -0.97
N VAL A 12 -5.23 12.46 -0.49
CA VAL A 12 -5.78 11.20 0.00
C VAL A 12 -6.78 10.68 -1.02
N VAL A 13 -6.70 9.38 -1.30
CA VAL A 13 -7.60 8.65 -2.18
C VAL A 13 -8.47 7.75 -1.32
N GLN A 14 -9.79 7.86 -1.49
CA GLN A 14 -10.78 6.99 -0.89
C GLN A 14 -11.02 5.79 -1.81
N THR A 15 -10.91 4.60 -1.25
CA THR A 15 -11.04 3.33 -1.98
C THR A 15 -12.00 2.40 -1.27
N CYS A 16 -12.65 1.53 -2.04
CA CYS A 16 -13.50 0.47 -1.50
C CYS A 16 -12.64 -0.59 -0.78
N GLY A 17 -12.91 -0.83 0.50
CA GLY A 17 -12.18 -1.83 1.30
C GLY A 17 -12.40 -3.30 0.91
N VAL A 18 -13.21 -3.58 -0.12
CA VAL A 18 -13.42 -4.95 -0.64
C VAL A 18 -12.77 -5.14 -2.00
N CYS A 19 -13.08 -4.28 -2.96
CA CYS A 19 -12.60 -4.42 -4.34
C CYS A 19 -11.45 -3.47 -4.70
N ASN A 20 -11.05 -2.59 -3.79
CA ASN A 20 -10.02 -1.56 -3.97
C ASN A 20 -10.29 -0.59 -5.12
N PHE A 21 -11.56 -0.45 -5.54
CA PHE A 21 -11.95 0.57 -6.50
C PHE A 21 -11.78 1.95 -5.89
N GLU A 22 -11.12 2.85 -6.62
CA GLU A 22 -10.99 4.25 -6.27
C GLU A 22 -12.33 4.97 -6.46
N ILE A 23 -12.80 5.62 -5.41
CA ILE A 23 -14.14 6.23 -5.36
C ILE A 23 -14.02 7.75 -5.46
N ASP A 24 -13.11 8.36 -4.70
CA ASP A 24 -12.91 9.80 -4.67
C ASP A 24 -11.50 10.15 -4.17
N SER A 25 -11.09 11.42 -4.29
CA SER A 25 -9.84 11.93 -3.75
C SER A 25 -9.99 13.35 -3.21
N TYR A 26 -9.28 13.67 -2.13
CA TYR A 26 -9.31 14.98 -1.51
C TYR A 26 -7.95 15.35 -0.91
N THR A 27 -7.69 16.65 -0.79
CA THR A 27 -6.43 17.17 -0.24
C THR A 27 -6.60 17.56 1.22
N VAL A 28 -5.68 17.13 2.07
CA VAL A 28 -5.60 17.52 3.47
C VAL A 28 -4.19 17.92 3.86
N LYS A 29 -4.16 18.93 4.71
CA LYS A 29 -3.03 19.34 5.53
C LYS A 29 -2.44 18.13 6.28
N LEU A 30 -1.10 17.96 6.28
CA LEU A 30 -0.41 16.83 6.92
C LEU A 30 -0.80 16.66 8.38
N ASP A 31 -0.94 17.76 9.12
CA ASP A 31 -1.33 17.76 10.54
C ASP A 31 -2.78 17.26 10.76
N ASN A 32 -3.61 17.28 9.71
CA ASN A 32 -5.00 16.83 9.71
C ASN A 32 -5.19 15.49 8.98
N LEU A 33 -4.10 14.80 8.63
CA LEU A 33 -4.16 13.56 7.86
C LEU A 33 -4.74 12.42 8.72
N MET A 34 -5.84 11.82 8.25
CA MET A 34 -6.48 10.67 8.89
C MET A 34 -6.75 9.56 7.86
N LEU A 35 -5.86 8.57 7.84
CA LEU A 35 -5.92 7.42 6.92
C LEU A 35 -6.74 6.24 7.45
N VAL A 36 -6.96 6.16 8.78
CA VAL A 36 -7.81 5.15 9.38
C VAL A 36 -9.20 5.72 9.54
N SER A 37 -10.19 5.07 8.93
CA SER A 37 -11.60 5.43 8.99
C SER A 37 -12.41 4.22 9.45
N LYS A 38 -13.49 4.47 10.18
CA LYS A 38 -14.53 3.45 10.48
C LYS A 38 -15.78 3.65 9.62
N GLU A 39 -15.74 4.61 8.71
CA GLU A 39 -16.87 4.96 7.86
C GLU A 39 -17.10 3.90 6.78
N GLN A 40 -18.31 3.92 6.23
CA GLN A 40 -18.66 3.17 5.04
C GLN A 40 -18.84 4.14 3.86
N ILE A 41 -18.49 3.68 2.68
CA ILE A 41 -18.60 4.43 1.42
C ILE A 41 -19.35 3.60 0.39
N TRP A 42 -20.20 4.26 -0.41
CA TRP A 42 -20.89 3.60 -1.51
C TRP A 42 -19.91 3.26 -2.63
N CYS A 43 -19.79 1.97 -2.96
CA CYS A 43 -18.94 1.53 -4.05
C CYS A 43 -19.77 1.21 -5.30
N PRO A 44 -19.58 1.91 -6.44
CA PRO A 44 -20.35 1.65 -7.66
C PRO A 44 -20.02 0.29 -8.29
N LYS A 45 -18.79 -0.23 -8.11
CA LYS A 45 -18.43 -1.57 -8.58
C LYS A 45 -19.07 -2.70 -7.77
N CYS A 46 -19.15 -2.53 -6.45
CA CYS A 46 -19.80 -3.52 -5.58
C CYS A 46 -21.32 -3.33 -5.48
N GLN A 47 -21.83 -2.18 -5.91
CA GLN A 47 -23.23 -1.76 -5.75
C GLN A 47 -23.73 -1.92 -4.31
N ALA A 48 -22.87 -1.55 -3.35
CA ALA A 48 -23.13 -1.70 -1.93
C ALA A 48 -22.30 -0.71 -1.12
N SER A 49 -22.77 -0.40 0.09
CA SER A 49 -21.97 0.29 1.10
C SER A 49 -20.87 -0.65 1.61
N ARG A 50 -19.62 -0.20 1.56
CA ARG A 50 -18.43 -0.99 1.93
C ARG A 50 -17.54 -0.20 2.86
N PRO A 51 -16.68 -0.88 3.66
CA PRO A 51 -15.70 -0.18 4.49
C PRO A 51 -14.85 0.77 3.64
N GLU A 52 -14.66 1.99 4.13
CA GLU A 52 -13.81 2.98 3.50
C GLU A 52 -12.34 2.68 3.81
N VAL A 53 -11.48 2.69 2.78
CA VAL A 53 -10.03 2.63 2.94
C VAL A 53 -9.41 3.88 2.32
N ARG A 54 -8.65 4.64 3.12
CA ARG A 54 -7.95 5.84 2.67
C ARG A 54 -6.48 5.56 2.47
N VAL A 55 -5.93 5.99 1.35
CA VAL A 55 -4.51 5.86 1.02
C VAL A 55 -3.95 7.17 0.52
N VAL A 56 -2.66 7.41 0.74
CA VAL A 56 -1.98 8.57 0.14
C VAL A 56 -1.80 8.32 -1.37
N ALA A 57 -2.14 9.31 -2.19
CA ALA A 57 -1.95 9.27 -3.63
C ALA A 57 -0.49 8.97 -3.99
N GLY A 58 -0.25 8.21 -5.05
CA GLY A 58 1.09 7.84 -5.51
C GLY A 58 1.78 6.74 -4.70
N ARG A 59 1.24 6.31 -3.54
CA ARG A 59 1.80 5.17 -2.77
C ARG A 59 1.91 3.90 -3.62
N ARG A 60 0.87 3.59 -4.40
CA ARG A 60 0.82 2.38 -5.23
C ARG A 60 1.85 2.43 -6.36
N ASP A 61 2.04 3.60 -6.96
CA ASP A 61 3.04 3.81 -8.01
C ASP A 61 4.46 3.70 -7.44
N ALA A 62 4.69 4.26 -6.24
CA ALA A 62 5.95 4.12 -5.53
C ALA A 62 6.29 2.64 -5.25
N VAL A 63 5.34 1.87 -4.72
CA VAL A 63 5.51 0.42 -4.50
C VAL A 63 5.83 -0.30 -5.81
N THR A 64 5.12 0.03 -6.89
CA THR A 64 5.35 -0.59 -8.20
C THR A 64 6.76 -0.27 -8.72
N LYS A 65 7.20 0.99 -8.59
CA LYS A 65 8.53 1.44 -8.98
C LYS A 65 9.63 0.77 -8.14
N GLU A 66 9.41 0.64 -6.83
CA GLU A 66 10.32 -0.06 -5.92
C GLU A 66 10.45 -1.53 -6.33
N GLN A 67 9.34 -2.24 -6.52
CA GLN A 67 9.35 -3.65 -6.95
C GLN A 67 10.05 -3.85 -8.30
N ALA A 68 9.85 -2.93 -9.25
CA ALA A 68 10.53 -2.98 -10.54
C ALA A 68 12.05 -2.78 -10.43
N SER A 69 12.54 -2.15 -9.34
CA SER A 69 13.96 -1.94 -9.10
C SER A 69 14.67 -3.11 -8.40
N TYR A 70 13.93 -4.15 -7.99
CA TYR A 70 14.52 -5.27 -7.26
C TYR A 70 15.49 -6.08 -8.14
N PRO A 71 16.61 -6.56 -7.57
CA PRO A 71 17.49 -7.47 -8.27
C PRO A 71 16.74 -8.76 -8.60
N LYS A 72 17.09 -9.40 -9.73
CA LYS A 72 16.55 -10.72 -10.09
C LYS A 72 16.84 -11.69 -8.94
N SER A 73 15.81 -12.39 -8.46
CA SER A 73 16.00 -13.44 -7.45
C SER A 73 16.95 -14.49 -8.00
N VAL A 74 18.09 -14.66 -7.32
CA VAL A 74 19.04 -15.71 -7.63
C VAL A 74 18.70 -16.89 -6.71
N PRO A 75 18.52 -18.11 -7.25
CA PRO A 75 18.33 -19.29 -6.40
C PRO A 75 19.46 -19.39 -5.38
N ALA A 76 19.11 -19.71 -4.13
CA ALA A 76 20.12 -20.01 -3.13
C ALA A 76 20.94 -21.21 -3.61
N ALA A 77 22.27 -21.05 -3.68
CA ALA A 77 23.16 -22.16 -3.99
C ALA A 77 23.00 -23.22 -2.90
N SER A 78 22.56 -24.42 -3.27
CA SER A 78 22.50 -25.57 -2.36
C SER A 78 23.92 -26.06 -2.08
N ASN A 79 24.63 -25.41 -1.16
CA ASN A 79 25.91 -25.90 -0.62
C ASN A 79 25.71 -27.00 0.43
N PHE A 80 24.51 -27.57 0.54
CA PHE A 80 24.23 -28.66 1.46
C PHE A 80 24.62 -29.99 0.81
N PRO A 81 25.58 -30.73 1.37
CA PRO A 81 25.88 -32.08 0.89
C PRO A 81 24.62 -32.97 1.05
N PRO A 82 24.38 -33.91 0.13
CA PRO A 82 23.24 -34.81 0.23
C PRO A 82 23.37 -35.62 1.52
N GLN A 83 22.44 -35.43 2.45
CA GLN A 83 22.32 -36.29 3.63
C GLN A 83 21.88 -37.68 3.14
N SER A 84 22.83 -38.59 2.99
CA SER A 84 22.56 -40.03 2.89
C SER A 84 21.87 -40.46 4.19
N ARG A 85 20.55 -40.64 4.14
CA ARG A 85 19.82 -41.37 5.19
C ARG A 85 20.31 -42.80 5.19
N GLN A 86 21.23 -43.14 6.10
CA GLN A 86 21.45 -44.53 6.48
C GLN A 86 20.30 -44.93 7.41
N SER A 87 19.39 -45.74 6.88
CA SER A 87 18.49 -46.58 7.65
C SER A 87 19.29 -47.76 8.20
N GLY A 88 19.47 -47.79 9.52
CA GLY A 88 19.94 -48.93 10.29
C GLY A 88 19.05 -49.09 11.51
#